data_AF-A0A7J4MII9-F1
#
_entry.id   AF-A0A7J4MII9-F1
#
_cell.length_a   1.000
_cell.length_b   1.000
_cell.length_c   1.000
_cell.angle_alpha   90.00
_cell.angle_beta   90.00
_cell.angle_gamma   90.00
#
_symmetry.space_group_name_H-M   'P 1'
#
loop_
_entity.id
_entity.type
_entity.pdbx_description
1 polymer ?
#
loop_
_entity_poly.entity_id
_entity_poly.type
_entity_poly.pdbx_seq_one_letter_code
_entity_poly.pdbx_strand_id
1 'polypeptide(L)'
;IERMNSYHGSAIHIVSAELKRRGQATKSLSRLGVDVLNQLKSELSTRLDEDNLIHIRLDLIELIAGRLVLTVPGNRPTVKGRAKLEVYPGQDVFTVANDTLDKAINDVLN
;
A
#
# COMPACT_ATOMS: atom_id res chain seq x y z
N ILE A 1 1.10 -4.37 19.33
CA ILE A 1 1.54 -5.72 18.92
C ILE A 1 0.56 -6.69 19.55
N GLU A 2 -0.11 -7.50 18.74
CA GLU A 2 -1.12 -8.46 19.19
C GLU A 2 -0.61 -9.89 18.95
N ARG A 3 -0.86 -10.81 19.88
CA ARG A 3 -0.50 -12.23 19.73
C ARG A 3 -1.73 -13.04 19.34
N MET A 4 -1.63 -13.85 18.31
CA MET A 4 -2.69 -14.76 17.88
C MET A 4 -2.11 -16.03 17.23
N ASN A 5 -2.98 -16.95 16.82
CA ASN A 5 -2.56 -18.16 16.12
C ASN A 5 -2.65 -17.94 14.60
N SER A 6 -1.64 -18.41 13.87
CA SER A 6 -1.65 -18.48 12.41
C SER A 6 -2.69 -19.47 11.92
N TYR A 7 -2.90 -19.50 10.60
CA TYR A 7 -3.79 -20.47 9.94
C TYR A 7 -3.48 -21.93 10.31
N HIS A 8 -2.19 -22.26 10.50
CA HIS A 8 -1.75 -23.61 10.92
C HIS A 8 -1.54 -23.77 12.43
N GLY A 9 -2.08 -22.86 13.25
CA GLY A 9 -2.04 -22.96 14.71
C GLY A 9 -0.77 -22.46 15.39
N SER A 10 0.31 -22.20 14.64
CA SER A 10 1.54 -21.62 15.21
C SER A 10 1.30 -20.20 15.73
N ALA A 11 1.84 -19.86 16.91
CA ALA A 11 1.72 -18.53 17.47
C ALA A 11 2.45 -17.48 16.61
N ILE A 12 1.78 -16.36 16.32
CA ILE A 12 2.30 -15.22 15.56
C ILE A 12 2.02 -13.90 16.29
N HIS A 13 2.80 -12.88 15.94
CA HIS A 13 2.57 -11.52 16.37
C HIS A 13 2.13 -10.65 15.19
N ILE A 14 1.02 -9.95 15.34
CA ILE A 14 0.56 -8.94 14.39
C ILE A 14 1.03 -7.57 14.87
N VAL A 15 1.72 -6.88 13.97
CA VAL A 15 2.10 -5.48 14.10
C VAL A 15 1.33 -4.70 13.06
N SER A 16 0.50 -3.76 13.51
CA SER A 16 -0.33 -2.93 12.66
C SER A 16 -0.09 -1.46 12.97
N ALA A 17 -0.11 -0.64 11.93
CA ALA A 17 -0.10 0.81 12.02
C ALA A 17 -1.21 1.37 11.11
N GLU A 18 -1.88 2.41 11.57
CA GLU A 18 -2.96 3.07 10.81
C GLU A 18 -2.78 4.58 10.87
N LEU A 19 -2.90 5.24 9.72
CA LEU A 19 -2.83 6.68 9.58
C LEU A 19 -4.19 7.22 9.16
N LYS A 20 -4.91 7.84 10.09
CA LYS A 20 -6.27 8.38 9.85
C LYS A 20 -6.26 9.83 9.37
N ARG A 21 -5.18 10.57 9.62
CA ARG A 21 -5.06 11.98 9.22
C ARG A 21 -4.61 12.07 7.77
N ARG A 22 -5.42 12.71 6.92
CA ARG A 22 -5.18 12.87 5.48
C ARG A 22 -3.72 13.22 5.14
N GLY A 23 -3.17 14.28 5.73
CA GLY A 23 -1.80 14.72 5.42
C GLY A 23 -0.71 13.71 5.81
N GLN A 24 -0.90 12.92 6.87
CA GLN A 24 0.04 11.86 7.24
C GLN A 24 -0.12 10.65 6.31
N ALA A 25 -1.35 10.30 5.94
CA ALA A 25 -1.63 9.21 5.04
C ALA A 25 -1.04 9.46 3.63
N THR A 26 -1.28 10.63 3.04
CA THR A 26 -0.72 10.99 1.73
C THR A 26 0.81 11.04 1.76
N LYS A 27 1.39 11.65 2.79
CA LYS A 27 2.85 11.67 2.98
C LYS A 27 3.45 10.28 3.19
N SER A 28 2.70 9.35 3.79
CA SER A 28 3.18 7.97 3.94
C SER A 28 3.19 7.22 2.61
N LEU A 29 2.26 7.54 1.71
CA LEU A 29 2.21 6.96 0.38
C LEU A 29 3.40 7.44 -0.47
N SER A 30 3.74 8.74 -0.43
CA SER A 30 4.91 9.26 -1.16
C SER A 30 6.22 8.62 -0.71
N ARG A 31 6.36 8.28 0.57
CA ARG A 31 7.54 7.56 1.10
C ARG A 31 7.79 6.18 0.48
N LEU A 32 6.86 5.64 -0.32
CA LEU A 32 7.11 4.43 -1.08
C LEU A 32 8.19 4.61 -2.17
N GLY A 33 8.45 5.86 -2.57
CA GLY A 33 9.43 6.18 -3.60
C GLY A 33 8.85 6.05 -5.01
N VAL A 34 9.50 6.75 -5.96
CA VAL A 34 9.02 6.91 -7.33
C VAL A 34 8.84 5.57 -8.05
N ASP A 35 9.81 4.66 -7.92
CA ASP A 35 9.78 3.37 -8.63
C ASP A 35 8.59 2.51 -8.22
N VAL A 36 8.35 2.38 -6.90
CA VAL A 36 7.23 1.63 -6.35
C VAL A 36 5.90 2.28 -6.71
N LEU A 37 5.80 3.61 -6.67
CA LEU A 37 4.58 4.33 -7.02
C LEU A 37 4.24 4.19 -8.51
N ASN A 38 5.24 4.26 -9.40
CA ASN A 38 5.06 4.01 -10.82
C ASN A 38 4.62 2.57 -11.09
N GLN A 39 5.21 1.59 -10.41
CA GLN A 39 4.79 0.20 -10.52
C GLN A 39 3.35 0.01 -10.02
N LEU A 40 2.99 0.58 -8.86
CA LEU A 40 1.60 0.58 -8.35
C LEU A 40 0.63 1.16 -9.37
N LYS A 41 1.00 2.26 -10.04
CA LYS A 41 0.19 2.91 -11.08
C LYS A 41 0.00 1.99 -12.29
N SER A 42 1.06 1.33 -12.76
CA SER A 42 0.96 0.38 -13.89
C SER A 42 0.13 -0.87 -13.58
N GLU A 43 0.08 -1.29 -12.30
CA GLU A 43 -0.62 -2.49 -11.85
C GLU A 43 -1.99 -2.18 -11.22
N LEU A 44 -2.45 -0.93 -11.32
CA LEU A 44 -3.59 -0.40 -10.56
C LEU A 44 -4.88 -1.20 -10.77
N SER A 45 -5.13 -1.68 -11.99
CA SER A 45 -6.30 -2.51 -12.33
C SER A 45 -6.40 -3.81 -11.55
N THR A 46 -5.28 -4.33 -11.04
CA THR A 46 -5.23 -5.56 -10.25
C THR A 46 -5.07 -5.30 -8.75
N ARG A 47 -4.76 -4.06 -8.37
CA ARG A 47 -4.47 -3.66 -6.99
C ARG A 47 -5.55 -2.81 -6.36
N LEU A 48 -6.42 -2.19 -7.15
CA LEU A 48 -7.60 -1.47 -6.71
C LEU A 48 -8.77 -2.44 -6.61
N ASP A 49 -9.43 -2.47 -5.45
CA ASP A 49 -10.64 -3.27 -5.25
C ASP A 49 -11.93 -2.44 -5.35
N GLU A 50 -13.06 -3.13 -5.26
CA GLU A 50 -14.42 -2.57 -5.24
C GLU A 50 -14.71 -1.68 -4.03
N ASP A 51 -13.90 -1.77 -2.98
CA ASP A 51 -13.93 -0.90 -1.82
C ASP A 51 -13.05 0.36 -2.00
N ASN A 52 -12.59 0.69 -3.21
CA ASN A 52 -11.68 1.82 -3.44
C ASN A 52 -10.39 1.74 -2.59
N LEU A 53 -9.92 0.53 -2.27
CA LEU A 53 -8.65 0.30 -1.59
C LEU A 53 -7.57 -0.05 -2.61
N ILE A 54 -6.45 0.67 -2.56
CA ILE A 54 -5.22 0.25 -3.24
C ILE A 54 -4.48 -0.71 -2.32
N HIS A 55 -4.31 -1.96 -2.77
CA HIS A 55 -3.57 -3.01 -2.08
C HIS A 55 -2.09 -2.97 -2.42
N ILE A 56 -1.29 -2.80 -1.38
CA ILE A 56 0.16 -2.73 -1.45
C ILE A 56 0.71 -3.96 -0.74
N ARG A 57 1.68 -4.63 -1.36
CA ARG A 57 2.38 -5.74 -0.72
C ARG A 57 3.86 -5.59 -0.96
N LEU A 58 4.61 -5.47 0.12
CA LEU A 58 6.06 -5.32 0.10
C LEU A 58 6.71 -6.61 0.54
N ASP A 59 7.82 -6.98 -0.09
CA ASP A 59 8.65 -8.09 0.39
C ASP A 59 9.25 -7.73 1.76
N LEU A 60 9.05 -8.58 2.76
CA LEU A 60 9.49 -8.30 4.12
C LEU A 60 11.01 -8.28 4.24
N ILE A 61 11.72 -9.16 3.51
CA ILE A 61 13.18 -9.28 3.61
C ILE A 61 13.84 -8.08 2.94
N GLU A 62 13.34 -7.66 1.78
CA GLU A 62 13.79 -6.43 1.12
C GLU A 62 13.54 -5.20 1.99
N LEU A 63 12.35 -5.12 2.61
CA LEU A 63 11.99 -4.01 3.49
C LEU A 63 12.92 -3.90 4.71
N ILE A 64 13.25 -5.03 5.35
CA ILE A 64 14.22 -5.08 6.45
C ILE A 64 15.60 -4.59 5.99
N ALA A 65 15.96 -4.90 4.74
CA ALA A 65 17.19 -4.42 4.11
C ALA A 65 17.13 -2.96 3.61
N GLY A 66 16.05 -2.23 3.93
CA GLY A 66 15.86 -0.82 3.56
C GLY A 66 15.42 -0.60 2.11
N ARG A 67 14.99 -1.65 1.40
CA ARG A 67 14.53 -1.58 0.01
C ARG A 67 13.03 -1.81 -0.08
N LEU A 68 12.36 -0.98 -0.85
CA LEU A 68 10.93 -1.10 -1.09
C LEU A 68 10.71 -1.84 -2.41
N VAL A 69 10.22 -3.06 -2.33
CA VAL A 69 9.98 -3.93 -3.49
C VAL A 69 8.56 -4.46 -3.42
N LEU A 70 7.75 -4.14 -4.44
CA LEU A 70 6.42 -4.70 -4.57
C LEU A 70 6.51 -6.19 -4.87
N THR A 71 5.55 -6.93 -4.34
CA THR A 71 5.44 -8.36 -4.58
C THR A 71 3.97 -8.78 -4.62
N VAL A 72 3.75 -10.06 -4.91
CA VAL A 72 2.46 -10.71 -5.05
C VAL A 72 2.29 -11.78 -3.95
N PRO A 73 1.09 -12.33 -3.71
CA PRO A 73 0.96 -13.49 -2.84
C PRO A 73 1.90 -14.63 -3.26
N GLY A 74 2.52 -15.29 -2.29
CA GLY A 74 3.43 -16.41 -2.52
C GLY A 74 4.08 -16.89 -1.24
N ASN A 75 5.18 -17.63 -1.37
CA ASN A 75 5.87 -18.26 -0.23
C ASN A 75 6.81 -17.31 0.53
N ARG A 76 7.13 -16.14 -0.03
CA ARG A 76 7.96 -15.14 0.66
C ARG A 76 7.10 -14.34 1.65
N PRO A 77 7.61 -14.04 2.86
CA PRO A 77 6.88 -13.22 3.82
C PRO A 77 6.73 -11.79 3.31
N THR A 78 5.60 -11.17 3.60
CA THR A 78 5.27 -9.85 3.06
C THR A 78 4.64 -8.93 4.10
N VAL A 79 4.88 -7.63 3.97
CA VAL A 79 4.10 -6.60 4.67
C VAL A 79 2.94 -6.18 3.80
N LYS A 80 1.72 -6.21 4.36
CA LYS A 80 0.49 -5.79 3.67
C LYS A 80 0.18 -4.34 4.03
N GLY A 81 -0.03 -3.50 3.03
CA GLY A 81 -0.49 -2.13 3.14
C GLY A 81 -1.79 -1.93 2.38
N ARG A 82 -2.61 -0.99 2.84
CA ARG A 82 -3.85 -0.59 2.17
C ARG A 82 -3.98 0.92 2.22
N ALA A 83 -4.30 1.53 1.09
CA ALA A 83 -4.63 2.95 1.01
C ALA A 83 -6.07 3.10 0.53
N LYS A 84 -6.96 3.59 1.42
CA LYS A 84 -8.36 3.86 1.08
C LYS A 84 -8.45 5.20 0.35
N LEU A 85 -9.07 5.19 -0.82
CA LEU A 85 -9.39 6.39 -1.57
C LEU A 85 -10.75 6.93 -1.14
N GLU A 86 -10.82 8.25 -1.01
CA GLU A 86 -12.07 8.97 -0.83
C GLU A 86 -12.59 9.34 -2.22
N VAL A 87 -13.69 8.69 -2.64
CA VAL A 87 -14.32 8.86 -3.94
C VAL A 87 -15.74 9.36 -3.73
N TYR A 88 -16.07 10.50 -4.33
CA TYR A 88 -17.39 11.12 -4.21
C TYR A 88 -18.31 10.72 -5.36
N PRO A 89 -19.65 10.83 -5.19
CA PRO A 89 -20.59 10.53 -6.26
C PRO A 89 -20.26 11.26 -7.57
N GLY A 90 -20.26 10.53 -8.68
CA GLY A 90 -19.93 11.05 -10.01
C GLY A 90 -18.43 11.04 -10.37
N GLN A 91 -17.55 10.64 -9.44
CA GLN A 91 -16.14 10.45 -9.74
C GLN A 91 -15.86 9.00 -10.19
N ASP A 92 -14.95 8.87 -11.15
CA ASP A 92 -14.37 7.58 -11.51
C ASP A 92 -13.23 7.23 -10.55
N VAL A 93 -13.30 6.06 -9.92
CA VAL A 93 -12.31 5.60 -8.93
C VAL A 93 -10.93 5.45 -9.56
N PHE A 94 -10.83 4.98 -10.80
CA PHE A 94 -9.54 4.81 -11.48
C PHE A 94 -8.85 6.14 -11.71
N THR A 95 -9.61 7.16 -12.09
CA THR A 95 -9.12 8.53 -12.25
C THR A 95 -8.63 9.09 -10.91
N VAL A 96 -9.43 8.96 -9.84
CA VAL A 96 -9.04 9.41 -8.49
C VAL A 96 -7.78 8.70 -7.99
N ALA A 97 -7.66 7.39 -8.24
CA ALA A 97 -6.50 6.58 -7.88
C ALA A 97 -5.23 7.03 -8.62
N ASN A 98 -5.32 7.22 -9.95
CA ASN A 98 -4.21 7.72 -10.76
C ASN A 98 -3.74 9.10 -10.28
N ASP A 99 -4.68 10.05 -10.10
CA ASP A 99 -4.37 11.38 -9.59
C ASP A 99 -3.70 11.35 -8.21
N THR A 100 -4.12 10.42 -7.36
CA THR A 100 -3.54 10.25 -6.03
C THR A 100 -2.10 9.73 -6.10
N LEU A 101 -1.83 8.77 -6.97
CA LEU A 101 -0.49 8.24 -7.19
C LEU A 101 0.43 9.28 -7.86
N ASP A 102 -0.08 10.07 -8.81
CA ASP A 102 0.69 11.15 -9.45
C ASP A 102 1.07 12.25 -8.46
N LYS A 103 0.15 12.64 -7.57
CA LYS A 103 0.46 13.56 -6.46
C LYS A 103 1.53 12.97 -5.55
N ALA A 104 1.41 11.70 -5.18
CA ALA A 104 2.40 11.04 -4.35
C ALA A 104 3.79 11.00 -5.01
N ILE A 105 3.87 10.74 -6.33
CA ILE A 105 5.14 10.75 -7.08
C ILE A 105 5.75 12.16 -7.08
N ASN A 106 4.94 13.19 -7.35
CA ASN A 106 5.40 14.57 -7.33
C ASN A 106 5.89 14.99 -5.94
N ASP A 107 5.24 14.53 -4.86
CA ASP A 107 5.65 14.79 -3.48
C ASP A 107 6.99 14.12 -3.10
N VAL A 108 7.50 13.16 -3.87
CA VAL A 108 8.85 12.58 -3.66
C VAL A 108 9.93 13.46 -4.30
N LEU A 109 9.60 14.12 -5.41
CA LEU A 109 10.53 14.89 -6.22
C LEU A 109 10.74 16.32 -5.70
N ASN A 110 9.87 16.79 -4.81
CA ASN A 110 9.92 18.10 -4.16
C ASN A 110 10.43 18.00 -2.71
#